data_AF-A0A0F6YG26-F1
#
_entry.id   AF-A0A0F6YG26-F1
#
_cell.length_a   1.000
_cell.length_b   1.000
_cell.length_c   1.000
_cell.angle_alpha   90.00
_cell.angle_beta   90.00
_cell.angle_gamma   90.00
#
_symmetry.space_group_name_H-M   'P 1'
#
loop_
_entity.id
_entity.type
_entity.pdbx_description
1 polymer ?
#
loop_
_entity_poly.entity_id
_entity_poly.type
_entity_poly.pdbx_seq_one_letter_code
_entity_poly.pdbx_strand_id
1 'polypeptide(L)'
;MSPRRPLASATAALRASSQGSSSSQGRSSPARSRHGAELLPELLDFEGAVQLAQALETTPSAASASWGASEAIAIARQRLASAERDVRRPLSDPRTGASFAAPDRIAHALERAGVPATRQRKAIASAAHDLFAPLETQMLRRITAVRQLVAEVRREIAPTIAASAPNAARLEQIDAALGQATSARSDALFSRAIVAMRDAFAADLEVAVLALPKPCDEVPLATWASPSGPVGEHVARCEAFVVASFLHERARLDMLVRNTLGERLA
;
A
#
# COMPACT_ATOMS: atom_id res chain seq x y z
N MET A 1 11.35 -15.16 -18.76
CA MET A 1 9.96 -14.71 -18.53
C MET A 1 9.98 -13.47 -17.65
N SER A 2 9.44 -12.33 -18.11
CA SER A 2 9.63 -11.03 -17.48
C SER A 2 8.85 -10.86 -16.15
N PRO A 3 9.48 -10.37 -15.07
CA PRO A 3 8.84 -10.09 -13.78
C PRO A 3 7.98 -8.79 -13.77
N ARG A 4 7.69 -8.19 -14.94
CA ARG A 4 6.92 -6.94 -15.06
C ARG A 4 5.41 -7.07 -14.83
N ARG A 5 4.88 -8.30 -14.78
CA ARG A 5 3.42 -8.55 -14.71
C ARG A 5 2.73 -8.11 -13.41
N PRO A 6 3.29 -8.27 -12.19
CA PRO A 6 2.57 -7.90 -10.97
C PRO A 6 2.44 -6.38 -10.80
N LEU A 7 3.49 -5.63 -11.16
CA LEU A 7 3.54 -4.16 -11.04
C LEU A 7 2.65 -3.45 -12.07
N ALA A 8 2.67 -3.95 -13.32
CA ALA A 8 1.74 -3.49 -14.34
C ALA A 8 0.29 -3.80 -13.97
N SER A 9 0.04 -4.93 -13.30
CA SER A 9 -1.32 -5.31 -12.86
C SER A 9 -1.83 -4.45 -11.70
N ALA A 10 -1.00 -4.06 -10.74
CA ALA A 10 -1.42 -3.22 -9.62
C ALA A 10 -1.67 -1.77 -10.06
N THR A 11 -0.80 -1.22 -10.91
CA THR A 11 -1.01 0.10 -11.53
C THR A 11 -2.17 0.09 -12.52
N ALA A 12 -2.37 -0.99 -13.28
CA ALA A 12 -3.53 -1.17 -14.15
C ALA A 12 -4.83 -1.35 -13.34
N ALA A 13 -4.81 -2.04 -12.19
CA ALA A 13 -5.98 -2.16 -11.32
C ALA A 13 -6.39 -0.78 -10.78
N LEU A 14 -5.43 0.01 -10.28
CA LEU A 14 -5.69 1.38 -9.81
C LEU A 14 -6.15 2.32 -10.95
N ARG A 15 -5.64 2.13 -12.17
CA ARG A 15 -6.04 2.88 -13.36
C ARG A 15 -7.39 2.42 -13.93
N ALA A 16 -7.72 1.14 -13.85
CA ALA A 16 -9.01 0.58 -14.28
C ALA A 16 -10.13 0.97 -13.31
N SER A 17 -9.86 0.97 -11.99
CA SER A 17 -10.80 1.48 -10.98
C SER A 17 -11.11 2.97 -11.14
N SER A 18 -10.21 3.75 -11.76
CA SER A 18 -10.47 5.17 -12.08
C SER A 18 -11.11 5.39 -13.46
N GLN A 19 -11.15 4.38 -14.33
CA GLN A 19 -11.77 4.46 -15.66
C GLN A 19 -13.17 3.83 -15.72
N GLY A 20 -13.51 2.92 -14.78
CA GLY A 20 -14.77 2.16 -14.77
C GLY A 20 -16.06 2.96 -14.49
N SER A 21 -15.98 4.21 -14.05
CA SER A 21 -17.17 4.99 -13.62
C SER A 21 -17.67 6.00 -14.66
N SER A 22 -17.35 5.82 -15.94
CA SER A 22 -17.70 6.78 -17.00
C SER A 22 -18.70 6.22 -18.03
N SER A 23 -19.96 6.05 -17.61
CA SER A 23 -21.11 6.03 -18.52
C SER A 23 -22.41 6.52 -17.86
N SER A 24 -22.51 7.83 -17.60
CA SER A 24 -23.73 8.62 -17.83
C SER A 24 -23.42 10.10 -17.65
N GLN A 25 -24.08 10.93 -18.46
CA GLN A 25 -23.77 12.33 -18.72
C GLN A 25 -23.88 13.24 -17.49
N GLY A 26 -22.86 14.05 -17.27
CA GLY A 26 -22.91 15.20 -16.37
C GLY A 26 -21.54 15.85 -16.22
N ARG A 27 -21.40 17.11 -16.64
CA ARG A 27 -20.15 17.88 -16.57
C ARG A 27 -19.69 18.03 -15.11
N SER A 28 -18.66 17.29 -14.71
CA SER A 28 -17.91 17.56 -13.48
C SER A 28 -16.43 17.18 -13.64
N SER A 29 -15.59 18.00 -13.05
CA SER A 29 -14.15 18.17 -13.31
C SER A 29 -13.30 16.91 -12.99
N PRO A 30 -12.47 16.40 -13.93
CA PRO A 30 -11.73 15.13 -13.75
C PRO A 30 -10.36 15.27 -13.04
N ALA A 31 -10.11 16.34 -12.29
CA ALA A 31 -8.74 16.70 -11.89
C ALA A 31 -8.30 16.33 -10.45
N ARG A 32 -9.16 15.81 -9.57
CA ARG A 32 -8.84 15.74 -8.12
C ARG A 32 -8.57 14.35 -7.53
N SER A 33 -8.93 13.26 -8.21
CA SER A 33 -8.74 11.89 -7.71
C SER A 33 -7.38 11.25 -8.09
N ARG A 34 -6.50 11.99 -8.78
CA ARG A 34 -5.24 11.44 -9.34
C ARG A 34 -4.05 11.46 -8.37
N HIS A 35 -4.10 12.22 -7.28
CA HIS A 35 -2.90 12.55 -6.51
C HIS A 35 -2.27 11.37 -5.76
N GLY A 36 -3.05 10.39 -5.29
CA GLY A 36 -2.49 9.19 -4.64
C GLY A 36 -1.79 8.24 -5.62
N ALA A 37 -2.35 8.08 -6.82
CA ALA A 37 -1.76 7.23 -7.87
C ALA A 37 -0.56 7.89 -8.56
N GLU A 38 -0.46 9.22 -8.54
CA GLU A 38 0.70 9.99 -9.02
C GLU A 38 1.91 9.91 -8.08
N LEU A 39 1.68 9.69 -6.78
CA LEU A 39 2.74 9.47 -5.79
C LEU A 39 3.27 8.04 -5.77
N LEU A 40 2.52 7.07 -6.31
CA LEU A 40 2.99 5.69 -6.44
C LEU A 40 4.23 5.59 -7.35
N PRO A 41 4.29 6.24 -8.53
CA PRO A 41 5.53 6.38 -9.28
C PRO A 41 6.67 6.97 -8.46
N GLU A 42 6.49 8.05 -7.68
CA GLU A 42 7.57 8.60 -6.83
C GLU A 42 8.02 7.66 -5.70
N LEU A 43 7.09 6.84 -5.17
CA LEU A 43 7.34 5.73 -4.25
C LEU A 43 8.00 4.53 -4.93
N LEU A 44 7.80 4.37 -6.24
CA LEU A 44 8.33 3.28 -7.06
C LEU A 44 9.58 3.70 -7.86
N ASP A 45 9.89 5.00 -7.89
CA ASP A 45 11.08 5.63 -8.46
C ASP A 45 12.31 5.40 -7.55
N PHE A 46 12.40 4.16 -7.11
CA PHE A 46 13.61 3.42 -6.80
C PHE A 46 14.26 2.94 -8.10
N GLU A 47 14.07 3.65 -9.22
CA GLU A 47 14.71 3.33 -10.49
C GLU A 47 16.23 3.28 -10.31
N GLY A 48 16.81 4.10 -9.44
CA GLY A 48 18.21 4.01 -9.03
C GLY A 48 18.58 2.74 -8.23
N ALA A 49 17.68 2.20 -7.39
CA ALA A 49 17.95 0.96 -6.65
C ALA A 49 17.75 -0.29 -7.54
N VAL A 50 16.82 -0.22 -8.50
CA VAL A 50 16.63 -1.24 -9.54
C VAL A 50 17.77 -1.21 -10.56
N GLN A 51 18.20 -0.02 -10.99
CA GLN A 51 19.37 0.16 -11.85
C GLN A 51 20.65 -0.30 -11.14
N LEU A 52 20.78 -0.05 -9.84
CA LEU A 52 21.87 -0.62 -9.04
C LEU A 52 21.77 -2.14 -8.97
N ALA A 53 20.59 -2.71 -8.69
CA ALA A 53 20.38 -4.16 -8.69
C ALA A 53 20.69 -4.80 -10.06
N GLN A 54 20.35 -4.14 -11.17
CA GLN A 54 20.67 -4.56 -12.54
C GLN A 54 22.15 -4.40 -12.88
N ALA A 55 22.79 -3.32 -12.44
CA ALA A 55 24.23 -3.15 -12.56
C ALA A 55 24.98 -4.24 -11.78
N LEU A 56 24.44 -4.68 -10.65
CA LEU A 56 24.98 -5.79 -9.86
C LEU A 56 24.73 -7.16 -10.50
N GLU A 57 23.63 -7.38 -11.22
CA GLU A 57 23.37 -8.61 -12.00
C GLU A 57 24.43 -8.87 -13.08
N THR A 58 25.12 -7.84 -13.58
CA THR A 58 26.21 -8.00 -14.56
C THR A 58 27.52 -8.50 -13.95
N THR A 59 27.61 -8.62 -12.63
CA THR A 59 28.79 -9.16 -11.94
C THR A 59 28.57 -10.65 -11.67
N PRO A 60 29.26 -11.58 -12.35
CA PRO A 60 29.06 -13.00 -12.12
C PRO A 60 29.52 -13.39 -10.71
N SER A 61 28.57 -13.76 -9.85
CA SER A 61 28.85 -14.37 -8.54
C SER A 61 28.83 -15.90 -8.70
N ALA A 62 30.00 -16.52 -8.66
CA ALA A 62 30.19 -17.97 -8.72
C ALA A 62 30.16 -18.61 -7.32
N ALA A 63 29.15 -18.29 -6.53
CA ALA A 63 28.99 -18.81 -5.18
C ALA A 63 28.15 -20.09 -5.17
N SER A 64 28.68 -21.18 -4.63
CA SER A 64 27.89 -22.35 -4.26
C SER A 64 27.23 -22.10 -2.91
N ALA A 65 25.90 -21.93 -2.87
CA ALA A 65 25.17 -21.81 -1.62
C ALA A 65 25.33 -23.08 -0.77
N SER A 66 25.69 -22.93 0.51
CA SER A 66 25.72 -24.04 1.47
C SER A 66 24.29 -24.47 1.83
N TRP A 67 24.10 -25.72 2.27
CA TRP A 67 22.77 -26.22 2.69
C TRP A 67 22.08 -25.34 3.75
N GLY A 68 22.85 -24.83 4.73
CA GLY A 68 22.34 -23.93 5.76
C GLY A 68 21.86 -22.57 5.22
N ALA A 69 22.41 -22.11 4.09
CA ALA A 69 21.94 -20.91 3.42
C ALA A 69 20.53 -21.10 2.85
N SER A 70 20.30 -22.25 2.20
CA SER A 70 19.01 -22.60 1.58
C SER A 70 17.88 -22.69 2.62
N GLU A 71 18.17 -23.24 3.80
CA GLU A 71 17.16 -23.38 4.87
C GLU A 71 16.76 -22.02 5.46
N ALA A 72 17.72 -21.15 5.77
CA ALA A 72 17.45 -19.80 6.27
C ALA A 72 16.59 -18.97 5.28
N ILE A 73 16.87 -19.09 3.97
CA ILE A 73 16.09 -18.41 2.92
C ILE A 73 14.69 -18.99 2.81
N ALA A 74 14.53 -20.31 2.93
CA ALA A 74 13.22 -20.95 2.89
C ALA A 74 12.34 -20.47 4.06
N ILE A 75 12.90 -20.39 5.27
CA ILE A 75 12.22 -19.85 6.45
C ILE A 75 11.85 -18.37 6.24
N ALA A 76 12.79 -17.55 5.76
CA ALA A 76 12.54 -16.14 5.42
C ALA A 76 11.38 -15.98 4.42
N ARG A 77 11.37 -16.77 3.35
CA ARG A 77 10.29 -16.80 2.34
C ARG A 77 8.95 -17.20 2.95
N GLN A 78 8.94 -18.22 3.82
CA GLN A 78 7.73 -18.66 4.51
C GLN A 78 7.15 -17.56 5.40
N ARG A 79 8.01 -16.84 6.15
CA ARG A 79 7.60 -15.69 6.98
C ARG A 79 7.01 -14.56 6.15
N LEU A 80 7.67 -14.18 5.05
CA LEU A 80 7.17 -13.16 4.12
C LEU A 80 5.85 -13.59 3.46
N ALA A 81 5.70 -14.86 3.08
CA ALA A 81 4.45 -15.39 2.55
C ALA A 81 3.32 -15.39 3.59
N SER A 82 3.64 -15.64 4.86
CA SER A 82 2.67 -15.51 5.96
C SER A 82 2.23 -14.05 6.13
N ALA A 83 3.19 -13.12 6.15
CA ALA A 83 2.90 -11.71 6.27
C ALA A 83 2.13 -11.14 5.07
N GLU A 84 2.37 -11.65 3.86
CA GLU A 84 1.57 -11.29 2.69
C GLU A 84 0.10 -11.66 2.91
N ARG A 85 -0.18 -12.85 3.44
CA ARG A 85 -1.54 -13.27 3.76
C ARG A 85 -2.16 -12.33 4.79
N ASP A 86 -1.40 -11.92 5.80
CA ASP A 86 -1.88 -11.01 6.85
C ASP A 86 -2.13 -9.59 6.32
N VAL A 87 -1.27 -9.08 5.44
CA VAL A 87 -1.43 -7.77 4.80
C VAL A 87 -2.62 -7.74 3.85
N ARG A 88 -2.85 -8.84 3.12
CA ARG A 88 -4.00 -9.01 2.20
C ARG A 88 -5.33 -9.22 2.93
N ARG A 89 -5.35 -9.43 4.25
CA ARG A 89 -6.62 -9.48 4.99
C ARG A 89 -7.33 -8.13 4.84
N PRO A 90 -8.64 -8.09 4.60
CA PRO A 90 -9.38 -6.84 4.55
C PRO A 90 -9.10 -5.95 5.77
N LEU A 91 -9.03 -4.64 5.57
CA LEU A 91 -9.00 -3.69 6.66
C LEU A 91 -10.33 -3.76 7.43
N SER A 92 -11.43 -4.00 6.74
CA SER A 92 -12.77 -4.16 7.32
C SER A 92 -13.08 -5.55 7.91
N ASP A 93 -12.08 -6.39 8.20
CA ASP A 93 -12.31 -7.72 8.75
C ASP A 93 -13.02 -7.63 10.12
N PRO A 94 -14.25 -8.18 10.27
CA PRO A 94 -15.01 -8.15 11.53
C PRO A 94 -14.27 -8.76 12.72
N ARG A 95 -13.36 -9.71 12.47
CA ARG A 95 -12.54 -10.35 13.51
C ARG A 95 -11.51 -9.39 14.11
N THR A 96 -11.19 -8.31 13.41
CA THR A 96 -10.34 -7.22 13.92
C THR A 96 -11.15 -6.13 14.64
N GLY A 97 -12.47 -6.29 14.75
CA GLY A 97 -13.36 -5.41 15.51
C GLY A 97 -13.66 -4.07 14.83
N ALA A 98 -13.14 -3.81 13.63
CA ALA A 98 -13.28 -2.55 12.94
C ALA A 98 -13.93 -2.72 11.56
N SER A 99 -15.25 -2.56 11.47
CA SER A 99 -15.91 -2.35 10.19
C SER A 99 -15.86 -0.85 9.85
N PHE A 100 -14.85 -0.45 9.07
CA PHE A 100 -14.65 0.96 8.70
C PHE A 100 -15.78 1.51 7.83
N ALA A 101 -16.44 0.61 7.08
CA ALA A 101 -17.57 0.91 6.22
C ALA A 101 -18.92 0.51 6.85
N ALA A 102 -19.04 0.37 8.17
CA ALA A 102 -20.34 0.06 8.78
C ALA A 102 -21.34 1.23 8.56
N PRO A 103 -22.59 0.96 8.10
CA PRO A 103 -23.59 2.01 7.88
C PRO A 103 -23.83 2.89 9.11
N ASP A 104 -23.95 2.28 10.30
CA ASP A 104 -24.19 3.01 11.55
C ASP A 104 -23.05 3.97 11.89
N ARG A 105 -21.81 3.59 11.58
CA ARG A 105 -20.63 4.42 11.77
C ARG A 105 -20.64 5.62 10.81
N ILE A 106 -21.03 5.39 9.56
CA ILE A 106 -21.19 6.46 8.56
C ILE A 106 -22.27 7.43 9.03
N ALA A 107 -23.43 6.92 9.45
CA ALA A 107 -24.53 7.72 9.99
C ALA A 107 -24.06 8.59 11.16
N HIS A 108 -23.44 7.95 12.17
CA HIS A 108 -22.98 8.64 13.37
C HIS A 108 -21.95 9.75 13.07
N ALA A 109 -21.02 9.51 12.15
CA ALA A 109 -20.03 10.53 11.76
C ALA A 109 -20.68 11.72 11.03
N LEU A 110 -21.64 11.45 10.13
CA LEU A 110 -22.37 12.50 9.42
C LEU A 110 -23.25 13.33 10.36
N GLU A 111 -23.97 12.67 11.28
CA GLU A 111 -24.81 13.32 12.29
C GLU A 111 -24.00 14.17 13.24
N ARG A 112 -22.93 13.62 13.83
CA ARG A 112 -22.05 14.33 14.75
C ARG A 112 -21.42 15.57 14.13
N ALA A 113 -21.11 15.52 12.84
CA ALA A 113 -20.59 16.66 12.09
C ALA A 113 -21.67 17.65 11.63
N GLY A 114 -22.96 17.36 11.81
CA GLY A 114 -24.06 18.21 11.38
C GLY A 114 -24.29 18.25 9.86
N VAL A 115 -23.87 17.19 9.15
CA VAL A 115 -23.99 17.10 7.69
C VAL A 115 -25.45 17.07 7.22
N PRO A 116 -26.37 16.29 7.81
CA PRO A 116 -27.77 16.24 7.37
C PRO A 116 -28.46 17.62 7.40
N ALA A 117 -28.16 18.43 8.42
CA ALA A 117 -28.78 19.74 8.62
C ALA A 117 -28.22 20.83 7.68
N THR A 118 -26.90 20.82 7.42
CA THR A 118 -26.23 21.97 6.80
C THR A 118 -25.68 21.67 5.42
N ARG A 119 -25.23 20.43 5.16
CA ARG A 119 -24.41 20.04 3.99
C ARG A 119 -23.24 21.00 3.71
N GLN A 120 -22.76 21.71 4.73
CA GLN A 120 -21.65 22.64 4.57
C GLN A 120 -20.34 21.89 4.38
N ARG A 121 -19.47 22.41 3.52
CA ARG A 121 -18.16 21.81 3.23
C ARG A 121 -17.32 21.53 4.48
N LYS A 122 -17.40 22.40 5.49
CA LYS A 122 -16.71 22.21 6.78
C LYS A 122 -17.24 21.01 7.57
N ALA A 123 -18.57 20.83 7.62
CA ALA A 123 -19.20 19.68 8.27
C ALA A 123 -18.81 18.38 7.56
N ILE A 124 -18.86 18.37 6.22
CA ILE A 124 -18.46 17.22 5.41
C ILE A 124 -16.98 16.86 5.65
N ALA A 125 -16.08 17.84 5.64
CA ALA A 125 -14.66 17.62 5.91
C ALA A 125 -14.42 17.03 7.31
N SER A 126 -15.18 17.49 8.32
CA SER A 126 -15.13 16.92 9.67
C SER A 126 -15.56 15.46 9.69
N ALA A 127 -16.68 15.12 9.05
CA ALA A 127 -17.15 13.74 8.94
C ALA A 127 -16.13 12.85 8.19
N ALA A 128 -15.52 13.37 7.11
CA ALA A 128 -14.49 12.66 6.38
C ALA A 128 -13.27 12.34 7.25
N HIS A 129 -12.81 13.32 8.03
CA HIS A 129 -11.70 13.13 8.97
C HIS A 129 -12.02 12.04 10.00
N ASP A 130 -13.20 12.11 10.60
CA ASP A 130 -13.66 11.15 11.62
C ASP A 130 -13.77 9.72 11.07
N LEU A 131 -14.29 9.58 9.85
CA LEU A 131 -14.43 8.28 9.21
C LEU A 131 -13.06 7.70 8.82
N PHE A 132 -12.15 8.53 8.34
CA PHE A 132 -10.82 8.12 7.87
C PHE A 132 -9.82 7.81 8.99
N ALA A 133 -9.87 8.52 10.12
CA ALA A 133 -8.82 8.43 11.15
C ALA A 133 -8.55 6.99 11.66
N PRO A 134 -9.56 6.12 11.87
CA PRO A 134 -9.29 4.74 12.24
C PRO A 134 -8.71 3.89 11.10
N LEU A 135 -9.06 4.19 9.84
CA LEU A 135 -8.46 3.55 8.67
C LEU A 135 -6.98 3.94 8.53
N GLU A 136 -6.68 5.23 8.69
CA GLU A 136 -5.30 5.76 8.75
C GLU A 136 -4.47 5.06 9.81
N THR A 137 -4.99 4.96 11.04
CA THR A 137 -4.33 4.28 12.15
C THR A 137 -4.01 2.82 11.80
N GLN A 138 -4.95 2.12 11.18
CA GLN A 138 -4.78 0.72 10.79
C GLN A 138 -3.75 0.55 9.66
N MET A 139 -3.77 1.45 8.67
CA MET A 139 -2.79 1.46 7.57
C MET A 139 -1.38 1.68 8.12
N LEU A 140 -1.19 2.70 8.96
CA LEU A 140 0.10 2.99 9.60
C LEU A 140 0.62 1.81 10.42
N ARG A 141 -0.26 1.17 11.19
CA ARG A 141 0.08 -0.03 11.98
C ARG A 141 0.58 -1.16 11.09
N ARG A 142 -0.14 -1.45 9.98
CA ARG A 142 0.26 -2.51 9.04
C ARG A 142 1.55 -2.19 8.30
N ILE A 143 1.71 -0.96 7.82
CA ILE A 143 2.95 -0.51 7.14
C ILE A 143 4.14 -0.65 8.09
N THR A 144 3.99 -0.24 9.36
CA THR A 144 5.03 -0.35 10.38
C THR A 144 5.38 -1.82 10.65
N ALA A 145 4.38 -2.68 10.88
CA ALA A 145 4.60 -4.10 11.14
C ALA A 145 5.31 -4.80 9.97
N VAL A 146 4.93 -4.48 8.73
CA VAL A 146 5.58 -4.99 7.52
C VAL A 146 7.04 -4.60 7.47
N ARG A 147 7.36 -3.33 7.72
CA ARG A 147 8.75 -2.85 7.64
C ARG A 147 9.61 -3.44 8.74
N GLN A 148 9.06 -3.61 9.95
CA GLN A 148 9.74 -4.31 11.04
C GLN A 148 10.05 -5.76 10.65
N LEU A 149 9.09 -6.48 10.08
CA LEU A 149 9.30 -7.84 9.62
C LEU A 149 10.36 -7.92 8.52
N VAL A 150 10.29 -7.05 7.50
CA VAL A 150 11.29 -7.03 6.42
C VAL A 150 12.68 -6.75 6.97
N ALA A 151 12.82 -5.81 7.91
CA ALA A 151 14.08 -5.53 8.58
C ALA A 151 14.58 -6.71 9.44
N GLU A 152 13.68 -7.44 10.09
CA GLU A 152 14.01 -8.66 10.83
C GLU A 152 14.49 -9.77 9.90
N VAL A 153 13.73 -10.08 8.86
CA VAL A 153 14.10 -11.10 7.86
C VAL A 153 15.43 -10.75 7.21
N ARG A 154 15.66 -9.48 6.87
CA ARG A 154 16.95 -9.02 6.34
C ARG A 154 18.10 -9.30 7.32
N ARG A 155 17.93 -8.97 8.60
CA ARG A 155 18.95 -9.23 9.63
C ARG A 155 19.26 -10.72 9.77
N GLU A 156 18.24 -11.58 9.64
CA GLU A 156 18.40 -13.03 9.71
C GLU A 156 19.18 -13.60 8.52
N ILE A 157 18.95 -13.09 7.30
CA ILE A 157 19.64 -13.59 6.11
C ILE A 157 21.00 -12.92 5.86
N ALA A 158 21.30 -11.80 6.51
CA ALA A 158 22.54 -11.04 6.28
C ALA A 158 23.82 -11.88 6.51
N PRO A 159 23.96 -12.69 7.57
CA PRO A 159 25.14 -13.55 7.75
C PRO A 159 25.30 -14.56 6.62
N THR A 160 24.18 -15.12 6.14
CA THR A 160 24.13 -16.06 5.03
C THR A 160 24.60 -15.42 3.72
N ILE A 161 24.17 -14.17 3.48
CA ILE A 161 24.61 -13.37 2.33
C ILE A 161 26.11 -13.06 2.45
N ALA A 162 26.58 -12.64 3.61
CA ALA A 162 28.00 -12.32 3.82
C ALA A 162 28.91 -13.53 3.60
N ALA A 163 28.44 -14.73 3.93
CA ALA A 163 29.17 -15.98 3.74
C ALA A 163 29.15 -16.51 2.30
N SER A 164 28.26 -16.03 1.42
CA SER A 164 28.09 -16.59 0.08
C SER A 164 29.18 -16.15 -0.90
N ALA A 165 29.69 -14.91 -0.81
CA ALA A 165 30.78 -14.45 -1.66
C ALA A 165 31.58 -13.29 -1.04
N PRO A 166 32.87 -13.13 -1.40
CA PRO A 166 33.71 -12.01 -0.93
C PRO A 166 33.11 -10.62 -1.22
N ASN A 167 32.39 -10.49 -2.36
CA ASN A 167 31.70 -9.26 -2.73
C ASN A 167 30.31 -9.13 -2.10
N ALA A 168 29.69 -10.22 -1.66
CA ALA A 168 28.31 -10.22 -1.14
C ALA A 168 28.20 -9.42 0.17
N ALA A 169 29.22 -9.46 1.04
CA ALA A 169 29.26 -8.62 2.23
C ALA A 169 29.27 -7.11 1.89
N ARG A 170 30.02 -6.71 0.85
CA ARG A 170 30.04 -5.32 0.37
C ARG A 170 28.71 -4.91 -0.24
N LEU A 171 28.06 -5.80 -0.99
CA LEU A 171 26.73 -5.55 -1.57
C LEU A 171 25.65 -5.42 -0.50
N GLU A 172 25.70 -6.27 0.52
CA GLU A 172 24.80 -6.17 1.69
C GLU A 172 25.00 -4.83 2.40
N GLN A 173 26.24 -4.42 2.66
CA GLN A 173 26.55 -3.12 3.28
C GLN A 173 26.05 -1.93 2.46
N ILE A 174 26.24 -1.95 1.14
CA ILE A 174 25.74 -0.90 0.23
C ILE A 174 24.21 -0.86 0.27
N ASP A 175 23.56 -2.03 0.18
CA ASP A 175 22.11 -2.10 0.23
C ASP A 175 21.56 -1.70 1.61
N ALA A 176 22.29 -1.97 2.70
CA ALA A 176 21.91 -1.59 4.06
C ALA A 176 22.01 -0.08 4.23
N ALA A 177 23.11 0.53 3.77
CA ALA A 177 23.29 1.97 3.75
C ALA A 177 22.23 2.67 2.88
N LEU A 178 21.91 2.10 1.71
CA LEU A 178 20.82 2.59 0.86
C LEU A 178 19.46 2.45 1.55
N GLY A 179 19.20 1.33 2.20
CA GLY A 179 17.98 1.12 2.99
C GLY A 179 17.82 2.15 4.10
N GLN A 180 18.90 2.44 4.84
CA GLN A 180 18.90 3.47 5.88
C GLN A 180 18.71 4.87 5.31
N ALA A 181 19.45 5.22 4.25
CA ALA A 181 19.38 6.52 3.59
C ALA A 181 18.00 6.77 2.94
N THR A 182 17.34 5.72 2.46
CA THR A 182 16.01 5.82 1.82
C THR A 182 14.86 5.70 2.82
N SER A 183 15.07 5.14 4.03
CA SER A 183 14.00 4.95 5.01
C SER A 183 13.29 6.25 5.38
N ALA A 184 14.03 7.33 5.68
CA ALA A 184 13.44 8.61 6.03
C ALA A 184 12.64 9.22 4.86
N ARG A 185 13.10 9.00 3.61
CA ARG A 185 12.36 9.42 2.42
C ARG A 185 11.09 8.59 2.23
N SER A 186 11.15 7.27 2.44
CA SER A 186 9.98 6.39 2.42
C SER A 186 8.96 6.80 3.48
N ASP A 187 9.40 7.13 4.70
CA ASP A 187 8.55 7.65 5.79
C ASP A 187 7.81 8.92 5.38
N ALA A 188 8.53 9.87 4.78
CA ALA A 188 7.94 11.10 4.27
C ALA A 188 6.94 10.83 3.13
N LEU A 189 7.27 9.91 2.22
CA LEU A 189 6.37 9.54 1.12
C LEU A 189 5.12 8.82 1.60
N PHE A 190 5.21 7.88 2.54
CA PHE A 190 4.04 7.23 3.13
C PHE A 190 3.14 8.24 3.85
N SER A 191 3.74 9.15 4.61
CA SER A 191 3.01 10.24 5.27
C SER A 191 2.27 11.12 4.25
N ARG A 192 2.94 11.54 3.18
CA ARG A 192 2.33 12.32 2.08
C ARG A 192 1.22 11.55 1.37
N ALA A 193 1.42 10.27 1.09
CA ALA A 193 0.43 9.43 0.43
C ALA A 193 -0.83 9.26 1.29
N ILE A 194 -0.69 9.02 2.59
CA ILE A 194 -1.83 8.90 3.53
C ILE A 194 -2.62 10.22 3.59
N VAL A 195 -1.93 11.37 3.66
CA VAL A 195 -2.58 12.68 3.59
C VAL A 195 -3.34 12.85 2.27
N ALA A 196 -2.73 12.51 1.14
CA ALA A 196 -3.39 12.59 -0.15
C ALA A 196 -4.62 11.67 -0.25
N MET A 197 -4.58 10.47 0.34
CA MET A 197 -5.73 9.55 0.40
C MET A 197 -6.85 10.12 1.25
N ARG A 198 -6.54 10.69 2.42
CA ARG A 198 -7.52 11.39 3.26
C ARG A 198 -8.20 12.53 2.52
N ASP A 199 -7.42 13.36 1.84
CA ASP A 199 -7.93 14.53 1.13
C ASP A 199 -8.80 14.10 -0.07
N ALA A 200 -8.41 13.02 -0.77
CA ALA A 200 -9.23 12.39 -1.80
C ALA A 200 -10.54 11.83 -1.23
N PHE A 201 -10.51 11.17 -0.07
CA PHE A 201 -11.71 10.69 0.61
C PHE A 201 -12.67 11.82 0.95
N ALA A 202 -12.15 12.93 1.49
CA ALA A 202 -12.97 14.09 1.82
C ALA A 202 -13.65 14.68 0.59
N ALA A 203 -12.94 14.75 -0.55
CA ALA A 203 -13.51 15.20 -1.81
C ALA A 203 -14.60 14.23 -2.34
N ASP A 204 -14.34 12.92 -2.29
CA ASP A 204 -15.30 11.90 -2.74
C ASP A 204 -16.56 11.89 -1.85
N LEU A 205 -16.40 12.06 -0.54
CA LEU A 205 -17.51 12.18 0.41
C LEU A 205 -18.32 13.46 0.17
N GLU A 206 -17.66 14.58 -0.15
CA GLU A 206 -18.33 15.84 -0.51
C GLU A 206 -19.23 15.64 -1.73
N VAL A 207 -18.73 14.98 -2.78
CA VAL A 207 -19.54 14.66 -3.97
C VAL A 207 -20.73 13.77 -3.60
N ALA A 208 -20.51 12.71 -2.81
CA ALA A 208 -21.56 11.78 -2.41
C ALA A 208 -22.66 12.45 -1.58
N VAL A 209 -22.28 13.29 -0.61
CA VAL A 209 -23.23 14.04 0.25
C VAL A 209 -24.05 15.04 -0.58
N LEU A 210 -23.41 15.75 -1.50
CA LEU A 210 -24.10 16.75 -2.33
C LEU A 210 -25.07 16.11 -3.34
N ALA A 211 -24.84 14.86 -3.73
CA ALA A 211 -25.72 14.09 -4.60
C ALA A 211 -27.00 13.56 -3.90
N LEU A 212 -27.09 13.66 -2.57
CA LEU A 212 -28.25 13.15 -1.83
C LEU A 212 -29.54 13.97 -2.11
N PRO A 213 -30.70 13.33 -2.28
CA PRO A 213 -31.99 14.01 -2.41
C PRO A 213 -32.29 14.94 -1.22
N LYS A 214 -33.09 16.00 -1.44
CA LYS A 214 -33.73 16.78 -0.36
C LYS A 214 -35.23 16.45 -0.37
N PRO A 215 -35.89 16.13 0.76
CA PRO A 215 -35.33 15.93 2.11
C PRO A 215 -34.54 14.62 2.24
N CYS A 216 -33.70 14.54 3.27
CA CYS A 216 -32.65 13.55 3.45
C CYS A 216 -33.09 12.37 4.33
N ASP A 217 -34.38 12.05 4.31
CA ASP A 217 -35.03 11.34 5.42
C ASP A 217 -34.65 9.85 5.49
N GLU A 218 -34.24 9.25 4.36
CA GLU A 218 -33.62 7.91 4.34
C GLU A 218 -32.54 7.85 3.26
N VAL A 219 -31.30 8.21 3.63
CA VAL A 219 -30.15 7.85 2.81
C VAL A 219 -29.86 6.36 3.03
N PRO A 220 -29.90 5.50 2.00
CA PRO A 220 -29.52 4.11 2.19
C PRO A 220 -28.00 4.01 2.33
N LEU A 221 -27.47 4.35 3.51
CA LEU A 221 -26.04 4.33 3.85
C LEU A 221 -25.42 2.93 3.70
N ALA A 222 -26.26 1.89 3.68
CA ALA A 222 -25.86 0.54 3.26
C ALA A 222 -25.22 0.51 1.87
N THR A 223 -25.66 1.36 0.93
CA THR A 223 -25.05 1.47 -0.40
C THR A 223 -23.69 2.14 -0.35
N TRP A 224 -23.48 3.10 0.56
CA TRP A 224 -22.19 3.77 0.76
C TRP A 224 -21.14 2.85 1.36
N ALA A 225 -21.60 1.97 2.25
CA ALA A 225 -20.85 0.91 2.89
C ALA A 225 -20.47 -0.24 1.94
N SER A 226 -21.20 -0.41 0.83
CA SER A 226 -20.97 -1.51 -0.10
C SER A 226 -19.59 -1.41 -0.79
N PRO A 227 -19.03 -2.51 -1.33
CA PRO A 227 -17.72 -2.48 -2.00
C PRO A 227 -17.62 -1.49 -3.17
N SER A 228 -18.74 -1.20 -3.83
CA SER A 228 -18.88 -0.21 -4.92
C SER A 228 -19.42 1.14 -4.44
N GLY A 229 -19.59 1.31 -3.13
CA GLY A 229 -20.01 2.57 -2.53
C GLY A 229 -18.82 3.50 -2.29
N PRO A 230 -19.04 4.81 -2.15
CA PRO A 230 -17.97 5.79 -1.94
C PRO A 230 -17.03 5.45 -0.76
N VAL A 231 -17.56 4.91 0.34
CA VAL A 231 -16.74 4.52 1.50
C VAL A 231 -16.04 3.19 1.25
N GLY A 232 -16.76 2.19 0.75
CA GLY A 232 -16.17 0.87 0.46
C GLY A 232 -15.06 0.92 -0.59
N GLU A 233 -15.24 1.67 -1.69
CA GLU A 233 -14.22 1.88 -2.71
C GLU A 233 -12.98 2.58 -2.15
N HIS A 234 -13.16 3.53 -1.23
CA HIS A 234 -12.03 4.18 -0.58
C HIS A 234 -11.25 3.22 0.33
N VAL A 235 -11.95 2.40 1.11
CA VAL A 235 -11.32 1.36 1.92
C VAL A 235 -10.53 0.39 1.03
N ALA A 236 -11.09 -0.04 -0.10
CA ALA A 236 -10.39 -0.91 -1.05
C ALA A 236 -9.12 -0.26 -1.63
N ARG A 237 -9.15 1.06 -1.92
CA ARG A 237 -7.95 1.81 -2.34
C ARG A 237 -6.87 1.81 -1.23
N CYS A 238 -7.26 2.03 0.02
CA CYS A 238 -6.37 1.94 1.18
C CYS A 238 -5.76 0.56 1.34
N GLU A 239 -6.56 -0.50 1.19
CA GLU A 239 -6.07 -1.89 1.20
C GLU A 239 -5.04 -2.14 0.10
N ALA A 240 -5.35 -1.73 -1.14
CA ALA A 240 -4.46 -1.86 -2.28
C ALA A 240 -3.13 -1.13 -2.06
N PHE A 241 -3.16 0.06 -1.45
CA PHE A 241 -1.96 0.82 -1.11
C PHE A 241 -1.06 0.07 -0.10
N VAL A 242 -1.64 -0.47 0.98
CA VAL A 242 -0.87 -1.24 1.97
C VAL A 242 -0.27 -2.50 1.35
N VAL A 243 -1.05 -3.22 0.53
CA VAL A 243 -0.57 -4.42 -0.18
C VAL A 243 0.56 -4.07 -1.16
N ALA A 244 0.40 -3.00 -1.94
CA ALA A 244 1.43 -2.56 -2.89
C ALA A 244 2.74 -2.18 -2.18
N SER A 245 2.63 -1.49 -1.03
CA SER A 245 3.78 -1.12 -0.19
C SER A 245 4.53 -2.36 0.31
N PHE A 246 3.81 -3.38 0.77
CA PHE A 246 4.40 -4.66 1.18
C PHE A 246 5.09 -5.38 0.02
N LEU A 247 4.42 -5.51 -1.12
CA LEU A 247 4.98 -6.20 -2.29
C LEU A 247 6.24 -5.53 -2.81
N HIS A 248 6.31 -4.20 -2.72
CA HIS A 248 7.52 -3.45 -3.06
C HIS A 248 8.71 -3.82 -2.15
N GLU A 249 8.53 -3.78 -0.83
CA GLU A 249 9.60 -4.13 0.12
C GLU A 249 10.05 -5.60 -0.02
N ARG A 250 9.09 -6.52 -0.23
CA ARG A 250 9.41 -7.91 -0.51
C ARG A 250 10.22 -8.08 -1.79
N ALA A 251 9.83 -7.40 -2.87
CA ALA A 251 10.54 -7.50 -4.15
C ALA A 251 11.99 -7.03 -4.04
N ARG A 252 12.26 -5.98 -3.25
CA ARG A 252 13.64 -5.53 -2.96
C ARG A 252 14.46 -6.61 -2.27
N LEU A 253 13.89 -7.26 -1.24
CA LEU A 253 14.56 -8.33 -0.51
C LEU A 253 14.79 -9.58 -1.39
N ASP A 254 13.81 -9.95 -2.21
CA ASP A 254 13.93 -11.08 -3.16
C ASP A 254 15.03 -10.82 -4.20
N MET A 255 15.19 -9.58 -4.69
CA MET A 255 16.28 -9.21 -5.60
C MET A 255 17.66 -9.33 -4.93
N LEU A 256 17.80 -8.87 -3.67
CA LEU A 256 19.04 -9.01 -2.92
C LEU A 256 19.45 -10.48 -2.78
N VAL A 257 18.50 -11.36 -2.41
CA VAL A 257 18.73 -12.80 -2.29
C VAL A 257 19.18 -13.40 -3.62
N ARG A 258 18.49 -13.11 -4.72
CA ARG A 258 18.83 -13.64 -6.05
C ARG A 258 20.23 -13.23 -6.50
N ASN A 259 20.58 -11.95 -6.34
CA ASN A 259 21.85 -11.41 -6.81
C ASN A 259 23.05 -11.89 -5.99
N THR A 260 22.85 -12.20 -4.71
CA THR A 260 23.93 -12.61 -3.80
C THR A 260 24.16 -14.12 -3.77
N LEU A 261 23.12 -14.90 -4.06
CA LEU A 261 23.17 -16.37 -3.93
C LEU A 261 23.09 -17.10 -5.27
N GLY A 262 22.96 -16.37 -6.37
CA GLY A 262 23.01 -16.95 -7.72
C GLY A 262 21.87 -17.92 -8.00
N GLU A 263 20.74 -17.83 -7.28
CA GLU A 263 19.51 -18.58 -7.59
C GLU A 263 19.02 -18.15 -8.99
N ARG A 264 19.53 -18.80 -10.02
CA ARG A 264 18.94 -18.79 -11.36
C ARG A 264 17.61 -19.52 -11.24
N LEU A 265 16.52 -18.78 -11.47
CA LEU A 265 15.18 -19.33 -11.60
C LEU A 265 15.22 -20.55 -12.54
N ALA A 266 15.02 -21.74 -11.99
CA ALA A 266 14.59 -22.91 -12.73
C ALA A 266 13.12 -22.72 -13.14
#